data_AF-A0A951XT03-F1
#
_entry.id   AF-A0A951XT03-F1
#
_cell.length_a   1.000
_cell.length_b   1.000
_cell.length_c   1.000
_cell.angle_alpha   90.00
_cell.angle_beta   90.00
_cell.angle_gamma   90.00
#
_symmetry.space_group_name_H-M   'P 1'
#
loop_
_entity.id
_entity.type
_entity.pdbx_description
1 polymer ?
#
loop_
_entity_poly.entity_id
_entity_poly.type
_entity_poly.pdbx_seq_one_letter_code
_entity_poly.pdbx_strand_id
1 'polypeptide(L)' 'MTDHQIRTAIRAGWPFFGVTSRGEILARYIPTGPVFRWTRNHVIPMPLQGNDLLWWLRAADDDDYPEAEGE' A
#
# COMPACT_ATOMS: atom_id res chain seq x y z
N MET A 1 7.18 -1.34 8.57
CA MET A 1 7.52 -0.74 7.26
C MET A 1 6.77 0.56 7.15
N THR A 2 7.36 1.61 6.62
CA THR A 2 6.62 2.84 6.28
C THR A 2 5.79 2.63 5.02
N ASP A 3 4.79 3.49 4.79
CA ASP A 3 3.95 3.44 3.58
C ASP A 3 4.81 3.50 2.31
N HIS A 4 5.89 4.29 2.33
CA HIS A 4 6.88 4.35 1.25
C HIS A 4 7.59 3.00 1.02
N GLN A 5 8.06 2.32 2.07
CA GLN A 5 8.70 1.00 1.96
C GLN A 5 7.73 -0.07 1.43
N ILE A 6 6.48 -0.02 1.88
CA ILE A 6 5.41 -0.91 1.40
C ILE A 6 5.20 -0.69 -0.10
N ARG A 7 5.10 0.57 -0.55
CA ARG A 7 4.94 0.90 -1.97
C ARG A 7 6.10 0.38 -2.81
N THR A 8 7.33 0.59 -2.36
CA THR A 8 8.52 0.11 -3.07
C THR A 8 8.52 -1.41 -3.20
N ALA A 9 8.11 -2.15 -2.15
CA ALA A 9 7.98 -3.60 -2.24
C ALA A 9 6.85 -4.04 -3.18
N ILE A 10 5.71 -3.33 -3.20
CA ILE A 10 4.61 -3.57 -4.14
C ILE A 10 5.12 -3.41 -5.58
N ARG A 11 5.75 -2.26 -5.90
CA ARG A 11 6.28 -1.91 -7.23
C ARG A 11 7.36 -2.89 -7.68
N ALA A 12 8.27 -3.27 -6.78
CA ALA A 12 9.36 -4.18 -7.08
C ALA A 12 8.93 -5.65 -7.20
N GLY A 13 7.66 -5.97 -6.93
CA GLY A 13 7.15 -7.33 -7.06
C GLY A 13 7.56 -8.27 -5.92
N TRP A 14 8.22 -7.78 -4.86
CA TRP A 14 8.75 -8.62 -3.79
C TRP A 14 7.70 -8.96 -2.73
N PRO A 15 7.83 -10.10 -2.04
CA PRO A 15 7.07 -10.39 -0.84
C PRO A 15 7.32 -9.33 0.24
N PHE A 16 6.28 -9.01 1.01
CA PHE A 16 6.39 -8.07 2.13
C PHE A 16 5.24 -8.26 3.13
N PHE A 17 5.44 -7.69 4.32
CA PHE A 17 4.41 -7.52 5.34
C PHE A 17 4.55 -6.13 5.96
N GLY A 18 3.50 -5.33 5.87
CA GLY A 18 3.51 -3.94 6.32
C GLY A 18 2.19 -3.52 6.94
N VAL A 19 2.26 -2.55 7.84
CA VAL A 19 1.09 -1.88 8.40
C VAL A 19 1.15 -0.43 7.94
N THR A 20 0.07 0.05 7.34
CA THR A 20 -0.03 1.42 6.86
C THR A 20 -0.17 2.39 8.02
N SER A 21 0.10 3.66 7.77
CA SER A 21 -0.20 4.78 8.68
C SER A 21 -1.66 4.78 9.18
N ARG A 22 -2.60 4.26 8.39
CA ARG A 22 -4.03 4.13 8.71
C ARG A 22 -4.38 2.88 9.52
N GLY A 23 -3.38 2.07 9.89
CA GLY A 23 -3.56 0.84 10.66
C GLY A 23 -4.08 -0.35 9.83
N GLU A 24 -4.04 -0.25 8.51
CA GLU A 24 -4.37 -1.36 7.60
C GLU A 24 -3.15 -2.25 7.44
N ILE A 25 -3.37 -3.56 7.41
CA ILE A 25 -2.31 -4.54 7.22
C ILE A 25 -2.30 -4.93 5.74
N LEU A 26 -1.12 -4.86 5.13
CA LEU A 26 -0.86 -5.23 3.75
C LEU A 26 0.20 -6.33 3.70
N ALA A 27 -0.02 -7.35 2.88
CA ALA A 27 0.96 -8.41 2.69
C ALA A 27 0.96 -8.98 1.27
N ARG A 28 2.13 -9.39 0.81
CA ARG A 28 2.31 -10.23 -0.38
C ARG A 28 3.18 -11.42 0.02
N TYR A 29 2.67 -12.63 -0.20
CA TYR A 29 3.34 -13.86 0.23
C TYR A 29 4.28 -14.46 -0.82
N ILE A 30 4.04 -14.19 -2.10
CA ILE A 30 4.86 -14.70 -3.22
C ILE A 30 5.24 -13.56 -4.17
N PRO A 31 6.41 -13.64 -4.86
CA PRO A 31 6.79 -12.64 -5.86
C PRO A 31 5.70 -12.48 -6.93
N THR A 32 5.48 -11.23 -7.34
CA THR A 32 4.47 -10.80 -8.35
C THR A 32 3.03 -11.28 -8.11
N GLY A 33 2.74 -11.81 -6.93
CA GLY A 33 1.42 -12.27 -6.53
C GLY A 33 0.49 -11.15 -6.05
N PRO A 34 -0.75 -11.52 -5.67
CA PRO A 34 -1.72 -10.57 -5.14
C PRO A 34 -1.21 -9.94 -3.84
N VAL A 35 -1.55 -8.67 -3.67
CA VAL A 35 -1.39 -7.98 -2.39
C VAL A 35 -2.70 -8.13 -1.63
N PHE A 36 -2.62 -8.61 -0.40
CA PHE A 36 -3.76 -8.74 0.49
C PHE A 36 -3.82 -7.55 1.43
N ARG A 37 -5.04 -7.10 1.73
CA ARG A 37 -5.34 -6.03 2.69
C ARG A 37 -6.36 -6.51 3.71
N TRP A 38 -6.15 -6.19 4.98
CA TRP A 38 -7.15 -6.34 6.04
C TRP A 38 -6.95 -5.29 7.13
N THR A 39 -7.95 -5.08 7.96
CA THR A 39 -7.83 -4.26 9.17
C THR A 39 -7.70 -5.17 10.38
N ARG A 40 -7.18 -4.67 11.50
CA ARG A 40 -7.10 -5.46 12.75
C ARG A 40 -8.44 -6.09 13.17
N ASN A 41 -9.55 -5.45 12.85
CA ASN A 41 -10.90 -5.92 13.18
C ASN A 41 -11.49 -6.89 12.14
N HIS A 42 -10.84 -7.09 11.00
CA HIS A 42 -11.27 -8.02 9.96
C HIS A 42 -10.28 -9.17 9.85
N VAL A 43 -10.74 -10.38 10.17
CA VAL A 43 -9.90 -11.60 10.19
C VAL A 43 -9.60 -12.10 8.78
N ILE A 44 -10.40 -11.72 7.78
CA ILE A 44 -10.28 -12.24 6.41
C ILE A 44 -9.45 -11.28 5.54
N PRO A 45 -8.25 -11.67 5.09
CA PRO A 45 -7.47 -10.91 4.12
C PRO A 45 -8.17 -10.87 2.78
N MET A 46 -8.43 -9.67 2.27
CA MET A 46 -9.02 -9.46 0.95
C MET A 46 -7.92 -9.13 -0.06
N PRO A 47 -7.88 -9.80 -1.23
CA PRO A 47 -6.96 -9.40 -2.28
C PRO A 47 -7.33 -7.99 -2.78
N LEU A 48 -6.35 -7.10 -2.84
CA LEU A 48 -6.51 -5.83 -3.54
C LEU A 48 -6.70 -6.10 -5.02
N GLN A 49 -7.79 -5.60 -5.57
CA GLN A 49 -8.01 -5.66 -7.01
C GLN A 49 -7.10 -4.63 -7.70
N GLY A 50 -6.80 -4.85 -8.99
CA GLY A 50 -5.83 -4.03 -9.72
C GLY A 50 -6.12 -2.53 -9.63
N ASN A 51 -7.39 -2.13 -9.70
CA ASN A 51 -7.78 -0.72 -9.58
C ASN A 51 -7.54 -0.14 -8.17
N ASP A 52 -7.85 -0.91 -7.13
CA ASP A 52 -7.61 -0.50 -5.73
C ASP A 52 -6.12 -0.40 -5.42
N LEU A 53 -5.32 -1.31 -5.99
CA LEU A 53 -3.86 -1.28 -5.87
C LEU A 53 -3.29 -0.04 -6.56
N LEU A 54 -3.75 0.28 -7.77
CA LEU A 54 -3.34 1.50 -8.48
C LEU A 54 -3.71 2.77 -7.71
N TRP A 55 -4.90 2.79 -7.12
CA TRP A 55 -5.32 3.86 -6.21
C TRP A 55 -4.38 4.00 -5.02
N TRP A 56 -4.00 2.89 -4.38
CA TRP A 56 -3.06 2.90 -3.27
C TRP A 56 -1.67 3.39 -3.67
N LEU A 57 -1.23 3.05 -4.89
CA LEU A 57 0.04 3.53 -5.44
C LEU A 57 0.01 5.01 -5.80
N ARG A 58 -1.15 5.56 -6.19
CA ARG A 58 -1.32 6.94 -6.67
C ARG A 58 -1.64 7.94 -5.55
N ALA A 59 -2.52 7.57 -4.62
CA ALA A 59 -3.01 8.45 -3.56
C ALA A 59 -1.93 8.98 -2.61
N ALA A 60 -0.71 8.44 -2.69
CA ALA A 60 0.41 8.96 -1.92
C ALA A 60 1.63 9.30 -2.78
N ASP A 61 1.47 9.41 -4.09
CA ASP A 61 2.27 10.32 -4.93
C ASP A 61 1.68 11.75 -4.82
N ASP A 62 0.36 11.90 -4.64
CA ASP A 62 -0.30 13.21 -4.39
C ASP A 62 0.01 13.82 -3.01
N ASP A 63 0.35 13.01 -2.00
CA ASP A 63 0.75 13.47 -0.64
C ASP A 63 2.23 13.92 -0.57
N ASP A 64 3.01 13.76 -1.65
CA ASP A 64 4.42 14.20 -1.75
C ASP A 64 4.56 15.54 -2.51
N TYR A 65 3.44 16.24 -2.73
CA TYR A 65 3.48 17.64 -3.15
C TYR A 65 3.44 18.51 -1.90
N PRO A 66 4.56 19.17 -1.51
CA PRO A 66 4.45 20.27 -0.57
C PRO A 66 3.45 21.27 -1.15
N GLU A 67 2.49 21.67 -0.32
CA GLU A 67 1.57 22.77 -0.60
C GLU A 67 2.34 23.91 -1.28
N ALA A 68 1.78 24.39 -2.38
CA ALA A 68 2.27 25.54 -3.11
C ALA A 68 2.63 26.65 -2.12
N GLU A 69 3.91 27.05 -2.09
CA GLU A 69 4.25 28.36 -1.59
C GLU A 69 3.62 29.38 -2.51
N GLY A 70 2.94 30.33 -1.88
CA GLY A 70 2.06 31.29 -2.53
C GLY A 70 2.78 32.42 -3.28
N GLU A 71 1.90 33.30 -3.75
CA GLU A 71 2.10 34.60 -4.41
C GLU A 71 2.20 34.59 -5.94
#